data_AF-A0A839TEM2-F1
#
_entry.id   AF-A0A839TEM2-F1
#
_cell.length_a   1.000
_cell.length_b   1.000
_cell.length_c   1.000
_cell.angle_alpha   90.00
_cell.angle_beta   90.00
_cell.angle_gamma   90.00
#
_symmetry.space_group_name_H-M   'P 1'
#
loop_
_entity.id
_entity.type
_entity.pdbx_description
1 polymer ?
#
loop_
_entity_poly.entity_id
_entity_poly.type
_entity_poly.pdbx_seq_one_letter_code
_entity_poly.pdbx_strand_id
1 'polypeptide(L)'
;MSSVLQTDERSAKDINDKGFDGNQRAELYAQLKQREHVWWQARQKLTLLKERQMFWFGDNSFMMWLLWQLVSYVVVAMVLMLLIKLLDISLPLWQYIGLFAIQTLIFIGMLYSKSRFANHLQSKINQVDILREELLNEMTILAADSLYRDVHAKAPISLRQIYEYYDGEFRLASLQRLLQEEVQAGRLILGQQLKAETLPLELADDELKENASEIIYKSVL
;
A
#
# COMPACT_ATOMS: atom_id res chain seq x y z
N MET A 1 67.58 -9.07 24.78
CA MET A 1 66.57 -9.83 24.00
C MET A 1 65.21 -9.29 24.43
N SER A 2 64.64 -8.41 23.61
CA SER A 2 63.39 -7.70 23.90
C SER A 2 62.37 -8.06 22.84
N SER A 3 61.23 -8.61 23.26
CA SER A 3 60.02 -8.69 22.43
C SER A 3 58.84 -8.71 23.38
N VAL A 4 58.37 -7.51 23.73
CA VAL A 4 57.12 -7.28 24.42
C VAL A 4 56.16 -6.76 23.36
N LEU A 5 55.14 -7.56 23.09
CA LEU A 5 53.78 -7.21 22.65
C LEU A 5 53.59 -5.72 22.29
N GLN A 6 53.71 -5.40 21.00
CA GLN A 6 52.97 -4.29 20.42
C GLN A 6 51.65 -4.86 19.90
N THR A 7 50.64 -4.82 20.76
CA THR A 7 49.24 -4.76 20.34
C THR A 7 49.09 -3.49 19.52
N ASP A 8 49.05 -3.66 18.19
CA ASP A 8 48.74 -2.63 17.22
C ASP A 8 47.28 -2.22 17.47
N GLU A 9 47.08 -1.22 18.36
CA GLU A 9 45.87 -0.40 18.43
C GLU A 9 45.75 0.37 17.11
N ARG A 10 45.45 -0.33 16.02
CA ARG A 10 44.85 0.28 14.84
C ARG A 10 43.40 0.60 15.17
N SER A 11 43.29 1.72 15.88
CA SER A 11 42.21 2.69 15.81
C SER A 11 41.12 2.32 14.80
N ALA A 12 39.92 2.07 15.31
CA ALA A 12 38.68 1.85 14.57
C ALA A 12 38.21 3.09 13.78
N LYS A 13 39.16 3.86 13.22
CA LYS A 13 38.96 5.10 12.47
C LYS A 13 39.52 5.04 11.04
N ASP A 14 40.17 3.93 10.67
CA ASP A 14 40.80 3.75 9.35
C ASP A 14 40.11 2.73 8.43
N ILE A 15 38.87 2.32 8.74
CA ILE A 15 37.97 1.75 7.72
C ILE A 15 37.25 2.91 7.01
N ASN A 16 38.04 3.89 6.55
CA ASN A 16 37.60 4.75 5.45
C ASN A 16 37.88 3.96 4.18
N ASP A 17 36.97 3.03 3.90
CA ASP A 17 37.02 2.21 2.70
C ASP A 17 36.96 3.14 1.49
N LYS A 18 38.03 3.11 0.71
CA LYS A 18 38.38 4.09 -0.29
C LYS A 18 37.32 4.16 -1.40
N GLY A 19 36.78 5.36 -1.61
CA GLY A 19 36.46 5.83 -2.97
C GLY A 19 35.15 5.38 -3.61
N PHE A 20 34.09 5.15 -2.84
CA PHE A 20 32.72 5.28 -3.34
C PHE A 20 32.10 6.47 -2.60
N ASP A 21 32.07 7.63 -3.25
CA ASP A 21 31.80 8.95 -2.66
C ASP A 21 30.64 8.89 -1.66
N GLY A 22 30.88 9.31 -0.41
CA GLY A 22 29.82 9.48 0.59
C GLY A 22 28.67 10.36 0.06
N ASN A 23 29.00 11.27 -0.87
CA ASN A 23 28.04 12.09 -1.60
C ASN A 23 27.15 11.27 -2.57
N GLN A 24 27.74 10.31 -3.29
CA GLN A 24 27.01 9.44 -4.23
C GLN A 24 26.10 8.46 -3.48
N ARG A 25 26.53 7.96 -2.31
CA ARG A 25 25.66 7.14 -1.45
C ARG A 25 24.51 7.95 -0.86
N ALA A 26 24.78 9.17 -0.38
CA ALA A 26 23.73 10.05 0.11
C ALA A 26 22.71 10.40 -0.99
N GLU A 27 23.17 10.58 -2.24
CA GLU A 27 22.30 10.79 -3.39
C GLU A 27 21.45 9.56 -3.71
N LEU A 28 22.02 8.36 -3.72
CA LEU A 28 21.27 7.11 -3.91
C LEU A 28 20.22 6.90 -2.81
N TYR A 29 20.55 7.22 -1.55
CA TYR A 29 19.59 7.15 -0.45
C TYR A 29 18.47 8.18 -0.58
N ALA A 30 18.78 9.41 -1.00
CA ALA A 30 17.77 10.43 -1.26
C ALA A 30 16.83 10.01 -2.40
N GLN A 31 17.36 9.42 -3.47
CA GLN A 31 16.57 8.88 -4.57
C GLN A 31 15.70 7.70 -4.12
N LEU A 32 16.26 6.77 -3.33
CA LEU A 32 15.51 5.64 -2.78
C LEU A 32 14.35 6.13 -1.90
N LYS A 33 14.59 7.15 -1.07
CA LYS A 33 13.56 7.77 -0.20
C LYS A 33 12.47 8.46 -1.00
N GLN A 34 12.83 9.19 -2.06
CA GLN A 34 11.84 9.82 -2.92
C GLN A 34 10.95 8.76 -3.59
N ARG A 35 11.54 7.68 -4.10
CA ARG A 35 10.80 6.58 -4.73
C ARG A 35 9.95 5.81 -3.73
N GLU A 36 10.45 5.62 -2.52
CA GLU A 36 9.72 5.01 -1.41
C GLU A 36 8.47 5.80 -1.04
N HIS A 37 8.56 7.13 -1.00
CA HIS A 37 7.40 7.99 -0.76
C HIS A 37 6.33 7.85 -1.86
N VAL A 38 6.74 7.85 -3.13
CA VAL A 38 5.81 7.71 -4.27
C VAL A 38 5.21 6.31 -4.30
N TRP A 39 5.99 5.28 -4.03
CA TRP A 39 5.53 3.90 -3.91
C TRP A 39 4.48 3.75 -2.81
N TRP A 40 4.73 4.38 -1.65
CA TRP A 40 3.79 4.38 -0.53
C TRP A 40 2.47 5.08 -0.88
N GLN A 41 2.52 6.22 -1.56
CA GLN A 41 1.31 6.91 -2.03
C GLN A 41 0.53 6.06 -3.05
N ALA A 42 1.22 5.44 -4.01
CA ALA A 42 0.60 4.55 -4.99
C ALA A 42 -0.09 3.37 -4.30
N ARG A 43 0.55 2.81 -3.27
CA ARG A 43 0.00 1.77 -2.42
C ARG A 43 -1.27 2.22 -1.70
N GLN A 44 -1.25 3.35 -0.99
CA GLN A 44 -2.44 3.88 -0.30
C GLN A 44 -3.61 4.10 -1.27
N LYS A 45 -3.32 4.66 -2.45
CA LYS A 45 -4.31 4.85 -3.50
C LYS A 45 -4.89 3.53 -4.00
N LEU A 46 -4.06 2.50 -4.13
CA LEU A 46 -4.49 1.17 -4.54
C LEU A 46 -5.41 0.53 -3.49
N THR A 47 -5.07 0.61 -2.20
CA THR A 47 -5.92 0.14 -1.10
C THR A 47 -7.30 0.81 -1.15
N LEU A 48 -7.33 2.14 -1.25
CA LEU A 48 -8.59 2.90 -1.34
C LEU A 48 -9.42 2.49 -2.57
N LEU A 49 -8.78 2.29 -3.73
CA LEU A 49 -9.49 1.86 -4.94
C LEU A 49 -10.05 0.44 -4.80
N LYS A 50 -9.30 -0.49 -4.19
CA LYS A 50 -9.77 -1.86 -3.92
C LYS A 50 -10.91 -1.88 -2.90
N GLU A 51 -10.83 -1.09 -1.83
CA GLU A 51 -11.93 -0.92 -0.87
C GLU A 51 -13.19 -0.38 -1.57
N ARG A 52 -13.02 0.64 -2.41
CA ARG A 52 -14.12 1.20 -3.21
C ARG A 52 -14.70 0.15 -4.16
N GLN A 53 -13.86 -0.72 -4.74
CA GLN A 53 -14.30 -1.81 -5.58
C GLN A 53 -15.10 -2.84 -4.79
N MET A 54 -14.61 -3.28 -3.62
CA MET A 54 -15.34 -4.23 -2.76
C MET A 54 -16.69 -3.65 -2.30
N PHE A 55 -16.71 -2.39 -1.87
CA PHE A 55 -17.93 -1.73 -1.40
C PHE A 55 -18.97 -1.54 -2.51
N TRP A 56 -18.55 -1.01 -3.67
CA TRP A 56 -19.49 -0.65 -4.74
C TRP A 56 -19.70 -1.75 -5.78
N PHE A 57 -18.84 -2.75 -5.86
CA PHE A 57 -18.84 -3.77 -6.93
C PHE A 57 -18.51 -5.19 -6.45
N GLY A 58 -18.33 -5.42 -5.13
CA GLY A 58 -18.16 -6.76 -4.58
C GLY A 58 -19.43 -7.60 -4.62
N ASP A 59 -19.36 -8.85 -4.16
CA ASP A 59 -20.46 -9.82 -4.30
C ASP A 59 -21.79 -9.37 -3.65
N ASN A 60 -21.71 -8.59 -2.56
CA ASN A 60 -22.88 -8.01 -1.88
C ASN A 60 -23.38 -6.68 -2.49
N SER A 61 -22.69 -6.15 -3.50
CA SER A 61 -23.01 -4.86 -4.11
C SER A 61 -24.40 -4.84 -4.77
N PHE A 62 -24.86 -5.96 -5.32
CA PHE A 62 -26.19 -6.03 -5.93
C PHE A 62 -27.30 -5.81 -4.91
N MET A 63 -27.20 -6.46 -3.75
CA MET A 63 -28.16 -6.31 -2.65
C MET A 63 -28.17 -4.88 -2.10
N MET A 64 -26.99 -4.28 -1.92
CA MET A 64 -26.87 -2.88 -1.49
C MET A 64 -27.50 -1.91 -2.50
N TRP A 65 -27.36 -2.21 -3.79
CA TRP A 65 -27.94 -1.39 -4.85
C TRP A 65 -29.48 -1.51 -4.90
N LEU A 66 -30.03 -2.70 -4.72
CA LEU A 66 -31.49 -2.90 -4.57
C LEU A 66 -32.04 -2.19 -3.33
N LEU A 67 -31.30 -2.20 -2.22
CA LEU A 67 -31.68 -1.48 -1.01
C LEU A 67 -31.72 0.04 -1.26
N TRP A 68 -30.72 0.57 -1.97
CA TRP A 68 -30.70 1.98 -2.40
C TRP A 68 -31.88 2.33 -3.31
N GLN A 69 -32.25 1.43 -4.22
CA GLN A 69 -33.43 1.61 -5.07
C GLN A 69 -34.71 1.69 -4.22
N LEU A 70 -34.87 0.79 -3.24
CA LEU A 70 -36.04 0.77 -2.36
C LEU A 70 -36.14 2.04 -1.51
N VAL A 71 -35.04 2.45 -0.89
CA VAL A 71 -34.97 3.70 -0.11
C VAL A 71 -35.29 4.91 -1.01
N SER A 72 -34.77 4.93 -2.24
CA SER A 72 -35.06 5.99 -3.21
C SER A 72 -36.54 6.09 -3.55
N TYR A 73 -37.25 4.96 -3.74
CA TYR A 73 -38.70 4.98 -3.96
C TYR A 73 -39.46 5.59 -2.78
N VAL A 74 -39.07 5.25 -1.54
CA VAL A 74 -39.70 5.81 -0.33
C VAL A 74 -39.48 7.32 -0.25
N VAL A 75 -38.25 7.78 -0.49
CA VAL A 75 -37.92 9.22 -0.47
C VAL A 75 -38.70 9.98 -1.55
N VAL A 76 -38.74 9.45 -2.78
CA VAL A 76 -39.50 10.07 -3.88
C VAL A 76 -40.98 10.13 -3.53
N ALA A 77 -41.56 9.07 -2.96
CA ALA A 77 -42.96 9.06 -2.54
C ALA A 77 -43.24 10.11 -1.44
N MET A 78 -42.35 10.23 -0.44
CA MET A 78 -42.47 11.23 0.63
C MET A 78 -42.41 12.65 0.08
N VAL A 79 -41.42 12.93 -0.77
CA VAL A 79 -41.25 14.26 -1.41
C VAL A 79 -42.45 14.58 -2.29
N LEU A 80 -42.95 13.61 -3.06
CA LEU A 80 -44.12 13.79 -3.90
C LEU A 80 -45.37 14.10 -3.08
N MET A 81 -45.64 13.33 -2.01
CA MET A 81 -46.76 13.62 -1.10
C MET A 81 -46.65 15.02 -0.47
N LEU A 82 -45.43 15.42 -0.09
CA LEU A 82 -45.20 16.73 0.51
C LEU A 82 -45.44 17.86 -0.50
N LEU A 83 -45.01 17.71 -1.75
CA LEU A 83 -45.27 18.65 -2.84
C LEU A 83 -46.75 18.77 -3.18
N ILE A 84 -47.45 17.64 -3.30
CA ILE A 84 -48.91 17.59 -3.55
C ILE A 84 -49.64 18.40 -2.47
N LYS A 85 -49.29 18.17 -1.20
CA LYS A 85 -49.90 18.87 -0.06
C LYS A 85 -49.57 20.36 -0.02
N LEU A 86 -48.37 20.75 -0.45
CA LEU A 86 -47.93 22.15 -0.43
C LEU A 86 -48.51 22.96 -1.58
N LEU A 87 -48.72 22.32 -2.73
CA LEU A 87 -49.23 22.96 -3.94
C LEU A 87 -50.76 22.80 -4.11
N ASP A 88 -51.39 22.01 -3.24
CA ASP A 88 -52.82 21.66 -3.27
C ASP A 88 -53.26 21.07 -4.63
N ILE A 89 -52.40 20.23 -5.21
CA ILE A 89 -52.60 19.62 -6.54
C ILE A 89 -53.04 18.17 -6.37
N SER A 90 -54.15 17.77 -7.01
CA SER A 90 -54.53 16.36 -7.14
C SER A 90 -53.95 15.75 -8.41
N LEU A 91 -52.96 14.87 -8.29
CA LEU A 91 -52.43 14.12 -9.43
C LEU A 91 -53.30 12.87 -9.71
N PRO A 92 -53.63 12.56 -10.97
CA PRO A 92 -54.30 11.32 -11.35
C PRO A 92 -53.37 10.10 -11.18
N LEU A 93 -53.94 8.93 -10.89
CA LEU A 93 -53.20 7.67 -10.66
C LEU A 93 -52.17 7.33 -11.74
N TRP A 94 -52.50 7.60 -13.00
CA TRP A 94 -51.60 7.36 -14.15
C TRP A 94 -50.29 8.15 -14.09
N GLN A 95 -50.29 9.36 -13.51
CA GLN A 95 -49.08 10.17 -13.40
C GLN A 95 -48.13 9.61 -12.35
N TYR A 96 -48.63 9.03 -11.26
CA TYR A 96 -47.80 8.31 -10.29
C TYR A 96 -47.15 7.08 -10.92
N ILE A 97 -47.95 6.29 -11.65
CA ILE A 97 -47.45 5.11 -12.38
C ILE A 97 -46.34 5.52 -13.36
N GLY A 98 -46.56 6.61 -14.10
CA GLY A 98 -45.56 7.17 -15.02
C GLY A 98 -44.27 7.59 -14.31
N LEU A 99 -44.37 8.26 -13.15
CA LEU A 99 -43.22 8.75 -12.40
C LEU A 99 -42.37 7.61 -11.84
N PHE A 100 -43.01 6.58 -11.29
CA PHE A 100 -42.30 5.38 -10.83
C PHE A 100 -41.71 4.58 -12.00
N ALA A 101 -42.39 4.50 -13.15
CA ALA A 101 -41.85 3.88 -14.36
C ALA A 101 -40.58 4.60 -14.86
N ILE A 102 -40.59 5.93 -14.90
CA ILE A 102 -39.42 6.74 -15.27
C ILE A 102 -38.28 6.52 -14.27
N GLN A 103 -38.57 6.55 -12.97
CA GLN A 103 -37.56 6.26 -11.94
C GLN A 103 -36.93 4.87 -12.14
N THR A 104 -37.75 3.87 -12.46
CA THR A 104 -37.29 2.50 -12.72
C THR A 104 -36.40 2.42 -13.96
N LEU A 105 -36.76 3.13 -15.03
CA LEU A 105 -35.93 3.23 -16.25
C LEU A 105 -34.57 3.86 -15.97
N ILE A 106 -34.52 4.92 -15.15
CA ILE A 106 -33.27 5.54 -14.73
C ILE A 106 -32.39 4.54 -13.98
N PHE A 107 -32.98 3.79 -13.04
CA PHE A 107 -32.28 2.76 -12.28
C PHE A 107 -31.73 1.63 -13.18
N ILE A 108 -32.51 1.15 -14.15
CA ILE A 108 -32.05 0.16 -15.14
C ILE A 108 -30.87 0.71 -15.96
N GLY A 109 -30.96 1.97 -16.41
CA GLY A 109 -29.86 2.64 -17.11
C GLY A 109 -28.60 2.73 -16.26
N MET A 110 -28.74 3.04 -14.97
CA MET A 110 -27.61 3.05 -14.03
C MET A 110 -27.01 1.65 -13.81
N LEU A 111 -27.82 0.59 -13.68
CA LEU A 111 -27.31 -0.79 -13.61
C LEU A 111 -26.50 -1.17 -14.83
N TYR A 112 -26.97 -0.81 -16.02
CA TYR A 112 -26.23 -1.07 -17.24
C TYR A 112 -24.89 -0.33 -17.25
N SER A 113 -24.88 0.92 -16.79
CA SER A 113 -23.65 1.70 -16.64
C SER A 113 -22.70 1.16 -15.57
N LYS A 114 -23.22 0.45 -14.54
CA LYS A 114 -22.43 -0.13 -13.43
C LYS A 114 -21.29 -1.00 -13.95
N SER A 115 -21.54 -1.82 -14.98
CA SER A 115 -20.50 -2.65 -15.60
C SER A 115 -19.36 -1.80 -16.20
N ARG A 116 -19.70 -0.69 -16.87
CA ARG A 116 -18.69 0.24 -17.40
C ARG A 116 -17.90 0.92 -16.28
N PHE A 117 -18.57 1.34 -15.20
CA PHE A 117 -17.90 1.92 -14.04
C PHE A 117 -16.99 0.91 -13.33
N ALA A 118 -17.39 -0.35 -13.22
CA ALA A 118 -16.57 -1.43 -12.69
C ALA A 118 -15.31 -1.61 -13.53
N ASN A 119 -15.45 -1.69 -14.85
CA ASN A 119 -14.33 -1.84 -15.78
C ASN A 119 -13.38 -0.64 -15.72
N HIS A 120 -13.92 0.58 -15.62
CA HIS A 120 -13.10 1.79 -15.48
C HIS A 120 -12.34 1.81 -14.14
N LEU A 121 -12.97 1.39 -13.05
CA LEU A 121 -12.34 1.27 -11.74
C LEU A 121 -11.25 0.19 -11.76
N GLN A 122 -11.53 -0.97 -12.35
CA GLN A 122 -10.55 -2.04 -12.53
C GLN A 122 -9.35 -1.58 -13.36
N SER A 123 -9.59 -0.84 -14.45
CA SER A 123 -8.51 -0.28 -15.26
C SER A 123 -7.64 0.68 -14.45
N LYS A 124 -8.23 1.53 -13.60
CA LYS A 124 -7.47 2.39 -12.68
C LYS A 124 -6.68 1.60 -11.65
N ILE A 125 -7.25 0.53 -11.10
CA ILE A 125 -6.54 -0.37 -10.18
C ILE A 125 -5.34 -0.97 -10.89
N ASN A 126 -5.52 -1.54 -12.08
CA ASN A 126 -4.43 -2.12 -12.86
C ASN A 126 -3.33 -1.10 -13.16
N GLN A 127 -3.68 0.13 -13.55
CA GLN A 127 -2.70 1.19 -13.80
C GLN A 127 -1.87 1.53 -12.55
N VAL A 128 -2.54 1.66 -11.39
CA VAL A 128 -1.85 1.96 -10.13
C VAL A 128 -1.00 0.77 -9.68
N ASP A 129 -1.45 -0.46 -9.92
CA ASP A 129 -0.70 -1.67 -9.58
C ASP A 129 0.58 -1.77 -10.42
N ILE A 130 0.49 -1.54 -11.74
CA ILE A 130 1.66 -1.49 -12.64
C ILE A 130 2.65 -0.44 -12.18
N LEU A 131 2.18 0.79 -11.88
CA LEU A 131 3.06 1.85 -11.37
C LEU A 131 3.71 1.48 -10.04
N ARG A 132 2.97 0.79 -9.15
CA ARG A 132 3.51 0.32 -7.86
C ARG A 132 4.60 -0.73 -8.06
N GLU A 133 4.42 -1.64 -9.01
CA GLU A 133 5.41 -2.66 -9.35
C GLU A 133 6.65 -2.05 -10.02
N GLU A 134 6.47 -1.11 -10.94
CA GLU A 134 7.57 -0.38 -11.58
C GLU A 134 8.41 0.37 -10.55
N LEU A 135 7.77 1.12 -9.65
CA LEU A 135 8.44 1.82 -8.55
C LEU A 135 9.14 0.86 -7.60
N LEU A 136 8.54 -0.30 -7.31
CA LEU A 136 9.19 -1.29 -6.47
C LEU A 136 10.45 -1.83 -7.14
N ASN A 137 10.39 -2.16 -8.42
CA ASN A 137 11.52 -2.66 -9.18
C ASN A 137 12.67 -1.62 -9.23
N GLU A 138 12.35 -0.35 -9.46
CA GLU A 138 13.33 0.74 -9.38
C GLU A 138 13.95 0.85 -7.97
N MET A 139 13.13 0.77 -6.91
CA MET A 139 13.62 0.76 -5.53
C MET A 139 14.51 -0.45 -5.25
N THR A 140 14.20 -1.63 -5.78
CA THR A 140 15.03 -2.84 -5.64
C THR A 140 16.38 -2.67 -6.31
N ILE A 141 16.43 -2.05 -7.50
CA ILE A 141 17.70 -1.73 -8.18
C ILE A 141 18.53 -0.76 -7.33
N LEU A 142 17.93 0.34 -6.87
CA LEU A 142 18.60 1.33 -6.02
C LEU A 142 19.04 0.74 -4.67
N ALA A 143 18.26 -0.17 -4.10
CA ALA A 143 18.56 -0.87 -2.86
C ALA A 143 19.70 -1.87 -3.05
N ALA A 144 19.82 -2.53 -4.20
CA ALA A 144 20.95 -3.42 -4.50
C ALA A 144 22.29 -2.66 -4.52
N ASP A 145 22.29 -1.44 -5.06
CA ASP A 145 23.50 -0.60 -5.12
C ASP A 145 23.86 0.08 -3.79
N SER A 146 22.97 0.03 -2.79
CA SER A 146 23.15 0.72 -1.51
C SER A 146 22.72 -0.14 -0.31
N LEU A 147 21.41 -0.19 -0.04
CA LEU A 147 20.79 -0.74 1.17
C LEU A 147 21.12 -2.23 1.41
N TYR A 148 21.03 -3.09 0.40
CA TYR A 148 21.29 -4.52 0.57
C TYR A 148 22.74 -4.78 0.96
N ARG A 149 23.70 -4.04 0.37
CA ARG A 149 25.12 -4.15 0.73
C ARG A 149 25.36 -3.83 2.20
N ASP A 150 24.73 -2.77 2.71
CA ASP A 150 24.85 -2.38 4.12
C ASP A 150 24.18 -3.40 5.06
N VAL A 151 23.05 -3.97 4.65
CA VAL A 151 22.33 -5.01 5.41
C VAL A 151 23.13 -6.31 5.47
N HIS A 152 23.71 -6.76 4.35
CA HIS A 152 24.57 -7.95 4.31
C HIS A 152 25.85 -7.75 5.15
N ALA A 153 26.48 -6.59 5.08
CA ALA A 153 27.69 -6.29 5.85
C ALA A 153 27.46 -6.28 7.38
N LYS A 154 26.23 -5.96 7.82
CA LYS A 154 25.86 -5.88 9.24
C LYS A 154 25.03 -7.05 9.73
N ALA A 155 24.76 -8.04 8.88
CA ALA A 155 24.02 -9.21 9.27
C ALA A 155 24.80 -10.02 10.34
N PRO A 156 24.14 -10.55 11.38
CA PRO A 156 22.69 -10.53 11.62
C PRO A 156 22.19 -9.18 12.13
N ILE A 157 21.13 -8.64 11.50
CA ILE A 157 20.54 -7.35 11.85
C ILE A 157 19.00 -7.45 11.90
N SER A 158 18.36 -6.78 12.85
CA SER A 158 16.90 -6.73 12.93
C SER A 158 16.29 -5.62 12.08
N LEU A 159 15.03 -5.76 11.68
CA LEU A 159 14.31 -4.72 10.92
C LEU A 159 14.32 -3.39 11.67
N ARG A 160 14.17 -3.42 13.00
CA ARG A 160 14.26 -2.23 13.86
C ARG A 160 15.65 -1.58 13.83
N GLN A 161 16.72 -2.38 13.87
CA GLN A 161 18.09 -1.86 13.78
C GLN A 161 18.38 -1.24 12.42
N ILE A 162 17.83 -1.80 11.33
CA ILE A 162 17.91 -1.19 9.99
C ILE A 162 17.19 0.17 9.99
N TYR A 163 15.97 0.21 10.54
CA TYR A 163 15.21 1.46 10.65
C TYR A 163 15.95 2.53 11.46
N GLU A 164 16.51 2.16 12.61
CA GLU A 164 17.30 3.06 13.46
C GLU A 164 18.61 3.49 12.78
N TYR A 165 19.25 2.63 11.98
CA TYR A 165 20.46 2.97 11.23
C TYR A 165 20.22 4.05 10.16
N TYR A 166 19.01 4.09 9.60
CA TYR A 166 18.59 5.10 8.63
C TYR A 166 17.80 6.24 9.28
N ASP A 167 18.00 6.50 10.58
CA ASP A 167 17.33 7.58 11.35
C ASP A 167 15.79 7.58 11.23
N GLY A 168 15.20 6.43 10.94
CA GLY A 168 13.77 6.28 10.73
C GLY A 168 13.22 6.99 9.48
N GLU A 169 14.08 7.32 8.52
CA GLU A 169 13.68 8.04 7.31
C GLU A 169 12.86 7.20 6.32
N PHE A 170 13.02 5.87 6.37
CA PHE A 170 12.25 4.91 5.57
C PHE A 170 11.14 4.27 6.40
N ARG A 171 10.01 3.97 5.79
CA ARG A 171 8.94 3.21 6.44
C ARG A 171 9.35 1.76 6.71
N LEU A 172 8.84 1.18 7.79
CA LEU A 172 9.11 -0.22 8.13
C LEU A 172 8.52 -1.16 7.08
N ALA A 173 7.33 -0.84 6.57
CA ALA A 173 6.67 -1.63 5.53
C ALA A 173 7.43 -1.64 4.19
N SER A 174 8.08 -0.54 3.81
CA SER A 174 8.86 -0.46 2.57
C SER A 174 10.19 -1.21 2.71
N LEU A 175 10.89 -1.05 3.83
CA LEU A 175 12.10 -1.81 4.16
C LEU A 175 11.84 -3.31 4.19
N GLN A 176 10.78 -3.75 4.90
CA GLN A 176 10.42 -5.16 4.96
C GLN A 176 10.13 -5.72 3.57
N ARG A 177 9.43 -4.97 2.71
CA ARG A 177 9.08 -5.42 1.35
C ARG A 177 10.32 -5.59 0.46
N LEU A 178 11.29 -4.66 0.55
CA LEU A 178 12.56 -4.75 -0.17
C LEU A 178 13.36 -5.97 0.31
N LEU A 179 13.53 -6.12 1.62
CA LEU A 179 14.27 -7.24 2.21
C LEU A 179 13.60 -8.60 1.95
N GLN A 180 12.29 -8.64 1.79
CA GLN A 180 11.58 -9.86 1.43
C GLN A 180 11.96 -10.36 0.03
N GLU A 181 12.32 -9.48 -0.92
CA GLU A 181 12.82 -9.91 -2.24
C GLU A 181 14.19 -10.58 -2.13
N GLU A 182 15.06 -10.07 -1.26
CA GLU A 182 16.36 -10.69 -0.94
C GLU A 182 16.21 -12.05 -0.25
N VAL A 183 15.18 -12.19 0.60
CA VAL A 183 14.83 -13.48 1.22
C VAL A 183 14.28 -14.45 0.18
N GLN A 184 13.38 -14.02 -0.70
CA GLN A 184 12.84 -14.85 -1.78
C GLN A 184 13.92 -15.27 -2.78
N ALA A 185 14.92 -14.40 -3.02
CA ALA A 185 16.10 -14.71 -3.82
C ALA A 185 17.10 -15.64 -3.11
N GLY A 186 16.86 -15.99 -1.84
CA GLY A 186 17.71 -16.87 -1.05
C GLY A 186 19.01 -16.26 -0.55
N ARG A 187 19.18 -14.93 -0.68
CA ARG A 187 20.39 -14.21 -0.23
C ARG A 187 20.32 -13.83 1.25
N LEU A 188 19.11 -13.61 1.77
CA LEU A 188 18.84 -13.42 3.20
C LEU A 188 18.01 -14.57 3.77
N ILE A 189 18.28 -14.95 5.01
CA ILE A 189 17.47 -15.89 5.80
C ILE A 189 16.83 -15.16 6.97
N LEU A 190 15.52 -15.34 7.14
CA LEU A 190 14.80 -14.91 8.34
C LEU A 190 15.11 -15.84 9.51
N GLY A 191 15.76 -15.31 10.55
CA GLY A 191 16.25 -16.08 11.70
C GLY A 191 15.15 -16.69 12.59
N GLN A 192 13.95 -16.12 12.58
CA GLN A 192 12.75 -16.69 13.19
C GLN A 192 11.60 -16.59 12.17
N GLN A 193 11.06 -17.75 11.78
CA GLN A 193 9.73 -17.84 11.18
C GLN A 193 8.70 -17.45 12.23
N LEU A 194 8.54 -16.15 12.48
CA LEU A 194 7.30 -15.67 13.04
C LEU A 194 6.16 -16.09 12.10
N LYS A 195 4.95 -16.22 12.65
CA LYS A 195 3.67 -16.14 11.91
C LYS A 195 3.51 -14.80 11.14
N ALA A 196 4.61 -14.18 10.71
CA ALA A 196 4.71 -13.03 9.84
C ALA A 196 4.73 -13.44 8.35
N GLU A 197 4.69 -14.73 8.03
CA GLU A 197 4.20 -15.17 6.71
C GLU A 197 2.70 -14.85 6.53
N THR A 198 2.00 -14.54 7.64
CA THR A 198 0.58 -14.16 7.67
C THR A 198 0.33 -12.74 8.18
N LEU A 199 1.35 -11.91 8.29
CA LEU A 199 1.13 -10.47 8.49
C LEU A 199 1.02 -9.89 7.07
N PRO A 200 -0.21 -9.61 6.57
CA PRO A 200 -0.35 -9.09 5.23
C PRO A 200 0.53 -7.85 5.13
N LEU A 201 1.21 -7.70 4.02
CA LEU A 201 2.02 -6.51 3.74
C LEU A 201 1.25 -5.20 4.02
N GLU A 202 -0.09 -5.28 4.07
CA GLU A 202 -1.13 -4.28 4.37
C GLU A 202 -1.20 -3.78 5.83
N LEU A 203 -0.45 -4.36 6.76
CA LEU A 203 -0.38 -3.85 8.13
C LEU A 203 0.26 -2.47 8.18
N ALA A 204 -0.22 -1.65 9.11
CA ALA A 204 0.30 -0.31 9.31
C ALA A 204 1.74 -0.37 9.85
N ASP A 205 2.53 0.68 9.58
CA ASP A 205 3.87 0.84 10.16
C ASP A 205 3.85 0.69 11.70
N ASP A 206 2.72 1.02 12.35
CA ASP A 206 2.52 0.89 13.80
C ASP A 206 2.51 -0.57 14.27
N GLU A 207 1.85 -1.47 13.55
CA GLU A 207 1.80 -2.91 13.88
C GLU A 207 3.13 -3.60 13.56
N LEU A 208 3.84 -3.12 12.54
CA LEU A 208 5.19 -3.58 12.22
C LEU A 208 6.21 -3.12 13.27
N LYS A 209 6.05 -1.93 13.84
CA LYS A 209 6.96 -1.39 14.86
C LYS A 209 7.02 -2.25 16.12
N GLU A 210 5.90 -2.82 16.52
CA GLU A 210 5.83 -3.72 17.69
C GLU A 210 6.64 -5.00 17.48
N ASN A 211 6.68 -5.52 16.24
CA ASN A 211 7.33 -6.80 15.91
C ASN A 211 8.70 -6.64 15.22
N ALA A 212 9.11 -5.41 14.86
CA ALA A 212 10.32 -5.16 14.07
C ALA A 212 11.64 -5.60 14.73
N SER A 213 11.67 -5.71 16.06
CA SER A 213 12.85 -6.22 16.80
C SER A 213 13.01 -7.74 16.67
N GLU A 214 11.93 -8.47 16.39
CA GLU A 214 11.92 -9.93 16.29
C GLU A 214 12.22 -10.42 14.86
N ILE A 215 12.04 -9.55 13.87
CA ILE A 215 12.37 -9.81 12.47
C ILE A 215 13.88 -9.65 12.27
N ILE A 216 14.63 -10.75 12.30
CA ILE A 216 16.09 -10.77 12.17
C ILE A 216 16.49 -11.34 10.80
N TYR A 217 17.28 -10.57 10.05
CA TYR A 217 17.85 -10.97 8.77
C TYR A 217 19.29 -11.47 8.94
N LYS A 218 19.58 -12.64 8.39
CA LYS A 218 20.91 -13.25 8.34
C LYS A 218 21.39 -13.32 6.89
N SER A 219 22.64 -12.93 6.63
CA SER A 219 23.26 -13.08 5.32
C SER A 219 23.65 -14.53 5.06
N VAL A 220 23.43 -15.00 3.83
CA VAL A 220 23.96 -16.27 3.30
C VAL A 220 25.23 -16.04 2.47
N LEU A 221 25.49 -14.79 2.09
CA LEU A 221 26.70 -14.32 1.43
C LEU A 221 27.84 -14.12 2.43
#